data_AF-A0A944TAQ6-F1
#
_entry.id   AF-A0A944TAQ6-F1
#
_cell.length_a   1.000
_cell.length_b   1.000
_cell.length_c   1.000
_cell.angle_alpha   90.00
_cell.angle_beta   90.00
_cell.angle_gamma   90.00
#
_symmetry.space_group_name_H-M   'P 1'
#
loop_
_entity.id
_entity.type
_entity.pdbx_description
1 polymer ?
#
loop_
_entity_poly.entity_id
_entity_poly.type
_entity_poly.pdbx_seq_one_letter_code
_entity_poly.pdbx_strand_id
1 'polypeptide(L)'
;MLDRPANELFAERKHRVANAVALCETGRVPFIFFSLFWPAKLAGITFEEAMHDPDKLDDAYGQAVRLLQPDGFAAMQMIISTGRAMEVLDYKQIKWPGTGTEDDVDSYCKNLIEKVGKGGGFILDGSIGTPDEAKVENVLAMAQSVHKYAN
;
A
#
# COMPACT_ATOMS: atom_id res chain seq x y z
N MET A 1 -4.72 27.82 7.61
CA MET A 1 -3.36 27.62 7.05
C MET A 1 -3.35 27.47 5.53
N LEU A 2 -4.45 27.01 4.92
CA LEU A 2 -4.68 27.04 3.47
C LEU A 2 -5.00 28.44 2.92
N ASP A 3 -5.05 29.46 3.79
CA ASP A 3 -5.42 30.84 3.46
C ASP A 3 -4.27 31.61 2.77
N ARG A 4 -3.09 30.99 2.65
CA ARG A 4 -1.90 31.53 1.98
C ARG A 4 -1.82 31.07 0.52
N PRO A 5 -1.23 31.86 -0.38
CA PRO A 5 -1.03 31.49 -1.78
C PRO A 5 -0.28 30.16 -1.95
N ALA A 6 -0.74 29.31 -2.87
CA ALA A 6 -0.20 27.96 -3.08
C ALA A 6 1.29 27.97 -3.48
N ASN A 7 1.72 28.94 -4.28
CA ASN A 7 3.12 29.10 -4.68
C ASN A 7 4.03 29.42 -3.50
N GLU A 8 3.55 30.20 -2.53
CA GLU A 8 4.28 30.55 -1.32
C GLU A 8 4.44 29.33 -0.41
N LEU A 9 3.36 28.60 -0.16
CA LEU A 9 3.38 27.36 0.61
C LEU A 9 4.28 26.30 -0.04
N PHE A 10 4.25 26.19 -1.37
CA PHE A 10 5.13 25.29 -2.11
C PHE A 10 6.61 25.66 -1.95
N ALA A 11 6.96 26.94 -2.11
CA ALA A 11 8.33 27.41 -1.95
C ALA A 11 8.85 27.15 -0.54
N GLU A 12 8.02 27.40 0.48
CA GLU A 12 8.36 27.15 1.88
C GLU A 12 8.62 25.66 2.16
N ARG A 13 7.73 24.77 1.72
CA ARG A 13 7.89 23.31 1.87
C ARG A 13 9.14 22.81 1.16
N LYS A 14 9.35 23.25 -0.09
CA LYS A 14 10.53 22.90 -0.88
C LYS A 14 11.82 23.35 -0.19
N HIS A 15 11.85 24.58 0.33
CA HIS A 15 13.00 25.10 1.06
C HIS A 15 13.27 24.29 2.33
N ARG A 16 12.23 23.95 3.09
CA ARG A 16 12.34 23.13 4.30
C ARG A 16 12.96 21.75 4.02
N VAL A 17 12.48 21.07 2.98
CA VAL A 17 13.01 19.76 2.57
C VAL A 17 14.46 19.89 2.10
N ALA A 18 14.77 20.88 1.27
CA ALA A 18 16.13 21.10 0.77
C ALA A 18 17.14 21.38 1.90
N ASN A 19 16.78 22.24 2.87
CA ASN A 19 17.63 22.54 4.02
C ASN A 19 17.83 21.31 4.90
N ALA A 20 16.79 20.50 5.13
CA ALA A 20 16.90 19.27 5.89
C ALA A 20 17.91 18.30 5.25
N VAL A 21 17.85 18.13 3.92
CA VAL A 21 18.81 17.32 3.15
C VAL A 21 20.23 17.87 3.23
N ALA A 22 20.38 19.20 3.25
CA ALA A 22 21.66 19.89 3.36
C ALA A 22 22.20 20.01 4.80
N LEU A 23 21.53 19.40 5.80
CA LEU A 23 21.87 19.50 7.23
C LEU A 23 21.89 20.94 7.77
N CYS A 24 21.04 21.80 7.19
CA CYS A 24 20.81 23.16 7.64
C CYS A 24 19.59 23.25 8.55
N GLU A 25 19.44 24.37 9.27
CA GLU A 25 18.28 24.63 10.12
C GLU A 25 17.01 24.87 9.28
N THR A 26 15.87 24.30 9.73
CA THR A 26 14.61 24.24 8.96
C THR A 26 13.41 24.88 9.67
N GLY A 27 13.59 25.40 10.88
CA GLY A 27 12.53 25.93 11.76
C GLY A 27 11.58 24.88 12.35
N ARG A 28 11.29 23.80 11.60
CA ARG A 28 10.68 22.55 12.08
C ARG A 28 11.13 21.37 11.23
N VAL A 29 11.02 20.15 11.77
CA VAL A 29 11.28 18.92 11.01
C VAL A 29 10.29 18.82 9.84
N PRO A 30 10.74 18.53 8.60
CA PRO A 30 9.83 18.28 7.48
C PRO A 30 9.04 16.99 7.70
N PHE A 31 7.77 17.01 7.35
CA PHE A 31 6.89 15.84 7.39
C PHE A 31 6.58 15.37 5.97
N ILE A 32 7.05 14.16 5.62
CA ILE A 32 6.72 13.50 4.36
C ILE A 32 5.63 12.47 4.63
N PHE A 33 4.50 12.60 3.95
CA PHE A 33 3.37 11.70 4.11
C PHE A 33 3.55 10.44 3.25
N PHE A 34 3.53 9.27 3.90
CA PHE A 34 3.50 7.97 3.26
C PHE A 34 2.35 7.17 3.87
N SER A 35 1.50 6.61 3.01
CA SER A 35 0.45 5.71 3.46
C SER A 35 0.04 4.76 2.34
N LEU A 36 -0.56 3.63 2.71
CA LEU A 36 -1.24 2.75 1.78
C LEU A 36 -2.72 3.13 1.74
N PHE A 37 -3.57 2.41 2.48
CA PHE A 37 -5.02 2.55 2.45
C PHE A 37 -5.61 3.52 3.49
N TRP A 38 -4.80 4.16 4.34
CA TRP A 38 -5.36 5.11 5.32
C TRP A 38 -6.15 6.26 4.67
N PRO A 39 -5.76 6.82 3.50
CA PRO A 39 -6.61 7.79 2.80
C PRO A 39 -7.97 7.21 2.43
N ALA A 40 -8.06 5.93 2.05
CA ALA A 40 -9.34 5.27 1.80
C ALA A 40 -10.20 5.20 3.07
N LYS A 41 -9.59 4.83 4.20
CA LYS A 41 -10.24 4.86 5.53
C LYS A 41 -10.71 6.26 5.92
N LEU A 42 -9.90 7.29 5.66
CA LEU A 42 -10.24 8.69 5.92
C LEU A 42 -11.45 9.13 5.09
N ALA A 43 -11.50 8.74 3.82
CA ALA A 43 -12.58 9.08 2.89
C ALA A 43 -13.82 8.18 3.02
N GLY A 44 -13.75 7.12 3.83
CA GLY A 44 -14.85 6.18 4.03
C GLY A 44 -15.14 5.28 2.81
N ILE A 45 -14.17 5.09 1.92
CA ILE A 45 -14.28 4.16 0.78
C ILE A 45 -13.67 2.81 1.14
N THR A 46 -14.19 1.75 0.52
CA THR A 46 -13.64 0.40 0.68
C THR A 46 -12.28 0.26 -0.01
N PHE A 47 -11.50 -0.75 0.39
CA PHE A 47 -10.19 -0.98 -0.20
C PHE A 47 -10.32 -1.55 -1.62
N GLU A 48 -11.39 -2.29 -1.88
CA GLU A 48 -11.78 -2.69 -3.23
C GLU A 48 -12.03 -1.45 -4.10
N GLU A 49 -12.84 -0.50 -3.66
CA GLU A 49 -13.02 0.75 -4.41
C GLU A 49 -11.69 1.49 -4.63
N ALA A 50 -10.82 1.58 -3.63
CA ALA A 50 -9.50 2.20 -3.78
C ALA A 50 -8.63 1.53 -4.86
N MET A 51 -8.71 0.21 -5.00
CA MET A 51 -7.93 -0.56 -5.97
C MET A 51 -8.51 -0.52 -7.40
N HIS A 52 -9.82 -0.31 -7.52
CA HIS A 52 -10.55 -0.40 -8.80
C HIS A 52 -11.01 0.95 -9.36
N ASP A 53 -11.04 1.99 -8.54
CA ASP A 53 -11.46 3.35 -8.90
C ASP A 53 -10.33 4.35 -8.58
N PRO A 54 -9.45 4.64 -9.55
CA PRO A 54 -8.33 5.57 -9.36
C PRO A 54 -8.80 6.98 -8.97
N ASP A 55 -9.92 7.43 -9.51
CA ASP A 55 -10.45 8.78 -9.27
C ASP A 55 -10.90 8.92 -7.81
N LYS A 56 -11.61 7.91 -7.28
CA LYS A 56 -11.97 7.88 -5.85
C LYS A 56 -10.73 7.88 -4.95
N LEU A 57 -9.68 7.13 -5.32
CA LEU A 57 -8.47 7.08 -4.51
C LEU A 57 -7.69 8.41 -4.58
N ASP A 58 -7.60 9.04 -5.74
CA ASP A 58 -6.97 10.34 -5.89
C ASP A 58 -7.69 11.42 -5.07
N ASP A 59 -9.03 11.41 -5.07
CA ASP A 59 -9.82 12.30 -4.22
C ASP A 59 -9.54 12.06 -2.73
N ALA A 60 -9.45 10.80 -2.30
CA ALA A 60 -9.11 10.42 -0.93
C ALA A 60 -7.71 10.89 -0.53
N TYR A 61 -6.71 10.72 -1.40
CA TYR A 61 -5.36 11.28 -1.19
C TYR A 61 -5.37 12.81 -1.14
N GLY A 62 -6.15 13.45 -2.01
CA GLY A 62 -6.35 14.90 -1.98
C GLY A 62 -6.90 15.38 -0.64
N GLN A 63 -7.88 14.66 -0.07
CA GLN A 63 -8.41 14.95 1.26
C GLN A 63 -7.32 14.80 2.34
N ALA A 64 -6.54 13.71 2.31
CA ALA A 64 -5.46 13.48 3.25
C ALA A 64 -4.38 14.58 3.18
N VAL A 65 -3.95 14.97 1.98
CA VAL A 65 -2.96 16.06 1.78
C VAL A 65 -3.51 17.40 2.26
N ARG A 66 -4.79 17.70 1.98
CA ARG A 66 -5.43 18.92 2.48
C ARG A 66 -5.53 18.94 4.01
N LEU A 67 -5.87 17.81 4.63
CA LEU A 67 -5.97 17.67 6.08
C LEU A 67 -4.61 17.78 6.78
N LEU A 68 -3.62 17.03 6.31
CA LEU A 68 -2.33 16.86 6.99
C LEU A 68 -1.30 17.94 6.63
N GLN A 69 -1.50 18.64 5.51
CA GLN A 69 -0.60 19.69 5.02
C GLN A 69 0.89 19.30 4.98
N PRO A 70 1.27 18.10 4.49
CA PRO A 70 2.64 17.62 4.54
C PRO A 70 3.59 18.46 3.67
N ASP A 71 4.90 18.33 3.91
CA ASP A 71 5.95 18.99 3.11
C ASP A 71 6.24 18.25 1.80
N GLY A 72 5.85 16.98 1.72
CA GLY A 72 5.83 16.16 0.53
C GLY A 72 5.02 14.89 0.78
N PHE A 73 4.70 14.13 -0.25
CA PHE A 73 4.01 12.85 -0.09
C PHE A 73 4.49 11.84 -1.13
N ALA A 74 4.39 10.55 -0.79
CA ALA A 74 4.56 9.46 -1.74
C ALA A 74 3.23 9.22 -2.48
N ALA A 75 3.29 9.21 -3.81
CA ALA A 75 2.12 9.00 -4.67
C ALA A 75 1.73 7.50 -4.75
N MET A 76 1.32 6.95 -3.61
CA MET A 76 1.01 5.53 -3.45
C MET A 76 -0.27 5.09 -4.17
N GLN A 77 -1.13 6.01 -4.59
CA GLN A 77 -2.29 5.69 -5.44
C GLN A 77 -1.90 4.94 -6.73
N MET A 78 -0.72 5.22 -7.29
CA MET A 78 -0.23 4.55 -8.51
C MET A 78 0.11 3.07 -8.29
N ILE A 79 0.38 2.69 -7.04
CA ILE A 79 0.67 1.31 -6.65
C ILE A 79 -0.61 0.59 -6.23
N ILE A 80 -1.57 1.31 -5.66
CA ILE A 80 -2.80 0.73 -5.11
C ILE A 80 -3.85 0.51 -6.19
N SER A 81 -4.03 1.46 -7.12
CA SER A 81 -5.09 1.43 -8.15
C SER A 81 -4.78 0.46 -9.31
N THR A 82 -4.31 -0.74 -8.99
CA THR A 82 -3.90 -1.78 -9.93
C THR A 82 -4.90 -2.94 -10.01
N GLY A 83 -6.03 -2.89 -9.30
CA GLY A 83 -7.00 -3.99 -9.23
C GLY A 83 -7.44 -4.47 -10.62
N ARG A 84 -7.81 -3.54 -11.50
CA ARG A 84 -8.21 -3.88 -12.88
C ARG A 84 -7.08 -4.47 -13.72
N ALA A 85 -5.85 -3.98 -13.55
CA ALA A 85 -4.69 -4.51 -14.26
C ALA A 85 -4.36 -5.93 -13.80
N MET A 86 -4.46 -6.20 -12.49
CA MET A 86 -4.25 -7.52 -11.91
C MET A 86 -5.30 -8.53 -12.40
N GLU A 87 -6.57 -8.14 -12.52
CA GLU A 87 -7.62 -8.99 -13.10
C GLU A 87 -7.33 -9.39 -14.55
N VAL A 88 -6.91 -8.44 -15.39
CA VAL A 88 -6.60 -8.68 -16.81
C VAL A 88 -5.45 -9.68 -16.96
N LEU A 89 -4.47 -9.62 -16.06
CA LEU A 89 -3.33 -10.53 -16.05
C LEU A 89 -3.66 -11.92 -15.51
N ASP A 90 -4.91 -12.20 -15.12
CA ASP A 90 -5.29 -13.38 -14.34
C ASP A 90 -4.34 -13.56 -13.14
N TYR A 91 -4.00 -12.43 -12.50
CA TYR A 91 -2.96 -12.35 -11.50
C TYR A 91 -3.41 -13.06 -10.22
N LYS A 92 -3.03 -14.32 -10.10
CA LYS A 92 -3.31 -15.17 -8.93
C LYS A 92 -2.37 -14.90 -7.76
N GLN A 93 -1.29 -14.12 -7.97
CA GLN A 93 -0.22 -13.94 -7.00
C GLN A 93 -0.63 -13.24 -5.71
N ILE A 94 -1.66 -12.41 -5.80
CA ILE A 94 -2.17 -11.65 -4.67
C ILE A 94 -3.67 -11.94 -4.58
N LYS A 95 -4.02 -13.09 -4.02
CA LYS A 95 -5.28 -13.20 -3.30
C LYS A 95 -5.02 -12.61 -1.92
N TRP A 96 -5.33 -11.32 -1.77
CA TRP A 96 -5.19 -10.65 -0.47
C TRP A 96 -6.04 -11.39 0.56
N PRO A 97 -5.60 -11.49 1.81
CA PRO A 97 -6.41 -12.10 2.87
C PRO A 97 -7.75 -11.38 3.14
N GLY A 98 -8.04 -10.23 2.53
CA GLY A 98 -9.39 -9.63 2.51
C GLY A 98 -10.35 -10.19 1.45
N THR A 99 -9.84 -10.91 0.42
CA THR A 99 -10.61 -11.43 -0.72
C THR A 99 -10.18 -12.87 -1.07
N GLY A 100 -11.12 -13.81 -1.06
CA GLY A 100 -10.87 -15.24 -1.24
C GLY A 100 -11.07 -16.04 0.05
N THR A 101 -11.19 -17.36 -0.09
CA THR A 101 -11.32 -18.31 1.04
C THR A 101 -9.95 -18.77 1.55
N GLU A 102 -9.93 -19.46 2.69
CA GLU A 102 -8.71 -20.13 3.17
C GLU A 102 -8.16 -21.13 2.14
N ASP A 103 -9.05 -21.87 1.46
CA ASP A 103 -8.70 -22.83 0.41
C ASP A 103 -8.03 -22.17 -0.78
N ASP A 104 -8.47 -20.97 -1.12
CA ASP A 104 -7.91 -20.18 -2.18
C ASP A 104 -6.46 -19.77 -1.87
N VAL A 105 -6.21 -19.35 -0.62
CA VAL A 105 -4.88 -18.96 -0.15
C VAL A 105 -3.97 -20.19 -0.06
N ASP A 106 -4.44 -21.29 0.51
CA ASP A 106 -3.68 -22.56 0.63
C ASP A 106 -3.30 -23.12 -0.74
N SER A 107 -4.26 -23.20 -1.67
CA SER A 107 -4.03 -23.67 -3.05
C SER A 107 -3.03 -22.79 -3.78
N TYR A 108 -3.09 -21.49 -3.53
CA TYR A 108 -2.20 -20.54 -4.15
C TYR A 108 -0.76 -20.65 -3.60
N CYS A 109 -0.61 -20.71 -2.27
CA CYS A 109 0.69 -20.90 -1.62
C CYS A 109 1.32 -22.24 -1.99
N LYS A 110 0.53 -23.32 -2.09
CA LYS A 110 0.98 -24.62 -2.59
C LYS A 110 1.69 -24.49 -3.94
N ASN A 111 1.04 -23.83 -4.90
CA ASN A 111 1.56 -23.67 -6.26
C ASN A 111 2.89 -22.90 -6.28
N LEU A 112 3.02 -21.85 -5.46
CA LEU A 112 4.28 -21.13 -5.27
C LEU A 112 5.37 -22.01 -4.68
N ILE A 113 5.08 -22.74 -3.60
CA ILE A 113 6.07 -23.60 -2.92
C ILE A 113 6.55 -24.72 -3.86
N GLU A 114 5.64 -25.39 -4.56
CA GLU A 114 5.97 -26.51 -5.45
C GLU A 114 6.73 -26.09 -6.71
N LYS A 115 6.41 -24.90 -7.29
CA LYS A 115 7.00 -24.47 -8.56
C LYS A 115 8.15 -23.49 -8.40
N VAL A 116 8.01 -22.50 -7.53
CA VAL A 116 9.00 -21.44 -7.31
C VAL A 116 9.98 -21.84 -6.20
N GLY A 117 9.49 -22.47 -5.13
CA GLY A 117 10.32 -22.94 -4.02
C GLY A 117 11.15 -24.20 -4.32
N LYS A 118 11.01 -24.80 -5.50
CA LYS A 118 11.74 -26.01 -5.88
C LYS A 118 13.25 -25.76 -5.90
N GLY A 119 13.98 -26.46 -5.03
CA GLY A 119 15.42 -26.31 -4.88
C GLY A 119 15.85 -25.21 -3.89
N GLY A 120 14.90 -24.62 -3.17
CA GLY A 120 15.16 -23.58 -2.17
C GLY A 120 15.29 -22.17 -2.78
N GLY A 121 15.60 -21.18 -1.93
CA GLY A 121 15.83 -19.78 -2.35
C GLY A 121 14.57 -18.92 -2.49
N PHE A 122 13.38 -19.48 -2.28
CA PHE A 122 12.12 -18.74 -2.23
C PHE A 122 11.72 -18.43 -0.78
N ILE A 123 11.31 -17.18 -0.52
CA ILE A 123 10.73 -16.74 0.75
C ILE A 123 9.27 -16.40 0.48
N LEU A 124 8.34 -17.06 1.19
CA LEU A 124 6.93 -16.73 1.14
C LEU A 124 6.65 -15.60 2.14
N ASP A 125 6.31 -14.41 1.63
CA ASP A 125 6.03 -13.23 2.44
C ASP A 125 4.78 -12.48 1.95
N GLY A 126 4.29 -11.53 2.76
CA GLY A 126 3.10 -10.71 2.48
C GLY A 126 3.35 -9.49 1.57
N SER A 127 4.49 -9.43 0.89
CA SER A 127 4.94 -8.31 0.06
C SER A 127 5.00 -6.99 0.83
N ILE A 128 4.17 -6.01 0.46
CA ILE A 128 4.14 -4.69 1.10
C ILE A 128 3.44 -4.67 2.46
N GLY A 129 3.06 -5.84 2.99
CA GLY A 129 2.44 -6.05 4.29
C GLY A 129 1.09 -6.78 4.19
N THR A 130 0.72 -7.48 5.26
CA THR A 130 -0.63 -8.05 5.42
C THR A 130 -1.62 -6.89 5.67
N PRO A 131 -2.66 -6.70 4.84
CA PRO A 131 -3.66 -5.66 5.06
C PRO A 131 -4.40 -5.81 6.40
N ASP A 132 -4.88 -4.71 6.99
CA ASP A 132 -5.60 -4.74 8.28
C ASP A 132 -6.91 -5.55 8.22
N GLU A 133 -7.51 -5.67 7.03
CA GLU A 133 -8.77 -6.37 6.72
C GLU A 133 -8.54 -7.84 6.36
N ALA A 134 -7.28 -8.27 6.39
CA ALA A 134 -6.92 -9.67 6.26
C ALA A 134 -7.73 -10.54 7.22
N LYS A 135 -8.54 -11.45 6.68
CA LYS A 135 -9.16 -12.49 7.49
C LYS A 135 -8.07 -13.31 8.16
N VAL A 136 -8.24 -13.55 9.46
CA VAL A 136 -7.25 -14.27 10.27
C VAL A 136 -7.01 -15.66 9.69
N GLU A 137 -8.08 -16.35 9.29
CA GLU A 137 -8.05 -17.66 8.64
C GLU A 137 -7.19 -17.67 7.35
N ASN A 138 -7.22 -16.60 6.57
CA ASN A 138 -6.43 -16.49 5.34
C ASN A 138 -4.93 -16.35 5.65
N VAL A 139 -4.56 -15.54 6.65
CA VAL A 139 -3.16 -15.40 7.08
C VAL A 139 -2.64 -16.68 7.72
N LEU A 140 -3.48 -17.37 8.49
CA LEU A 140 -3.18 -18.67 9.06
C LEU A 140 -2.96 -19.72 7.97
N ALA A 141 -3.83 -19.79 6.96
CA ALA A 141 -3.69 -20.70 5.83
C ALA A 141 -2.36 -20.47 5.09
N MET A 142 -1.99 -19.20 4.85
CA MET A 142 -0.70 -18.84 4.26
C MET A 142 0.47 -19.36 5.10
N ALA A 143 0.49 -19.09 6.41
CA ALA A 143 1.57 -19.54 7.29
C ALA A 143 1.66 -21.07 7.39
N GLN A 144 0.52 -21.75 7.49
CA GLN A 144 0.45 -23.21 7.60
C GLN A 144 0.90 -23.91 6.31
N SER A 145 0.67 -23.31 5.14
CA SER A 145 1.05 -23.87 3.85
C SER A 145 2.56 -24.19 3.75
N VAL A 146 3.41 -23.38 4.38
CA VAL A 146 4.87 -23.57 4.39
C VAL A 146 5.26 -24.90 5.04
N HIS A 147 4.55 -25.30 6.10
CA HIS A 147 4.76 -26.57 6.78
C HIS A 147 4.07 -27.73 6.05
N LYS A 148 2.87 -27.49 5.51
CA LYS A 148 2.05 -28.49 4.81
C LYS A 148 2.70 -28.99 3.53
N TYR A 149 3.42 -28.11 2.83
CA TYR A 149 4.05 -28.39 1.54
C TYR A 149 5.58 -28.33 1.60
N ALA A 150 6.16 -28.53 2.79
CA ALA A 150 7.59 -28.63 2.95
C ALA A 150 8.15 -29.75 2.07
N ASN A 151 9.11 -29.42 1.21
CA ASN A 151 9.83 -30.36 0.36
C ASN A 151 11.01 -30.99 1.09
#